data_AF-A0A3D0HWR4-F1
#
_entry.id   AF-A0A3D0HWR4-F1
#
_cell.length_a   1.000
_cell.length_b   1.000
_cell.length_c   1.000
_cell.angle_alpha   90.00
_cell.angle_beta   90.00
_cell.angle_gamma   90.00
#
_symmetry.space_group_name_H-M   'P 1'
#
loop_
_entity.id
_entity.type
_entity.pdbx_description
1 polymer ?
#
loop_
_entity_poly.entity_id
_entity_poly.type
_entity_poly.pdbx_seq_one_letter_code
_entity_poly.pdbx_strand_id
1 'polypeptide(L)'
;MAANTIEIICENTGMTKSYTKGTTLDQIAADQNIQLKEPVLGALINNKLRELCYDVYKPKTVQFVDMTHPIGYRMYARSLAFIMYKAVMDMWPEATLRIEHSVSKGWYCEIDNVGIIIKPENVEELEKKMKEIVMADIPFTRTEVRTEKAIALFQERQMSDKADLFGTRTDMYTSIYSLGDQINYFYGYLVPSTRYIHTFDLIPFNGGLLLRLPERHNPHHLPPVPRQEKLFKIFREHKKWGIIMKVPYVGNLNEAVAGHHESELIQVAEALHEKKVARIADKIFKRRHEVKIILISGPSSSGKTTFSKRLGVQLSVLGFRTRLISIDDYFVDRELTPRDEKGDYDFETIKAINVEKFNQDLKDLIDGRQIELPRFDFNEGKSKLSGKILQLGDNDLLIVEGIHGLNPELTPGIKPGQKFKVFVSALTQISIDTQNPIPSTDNRLIRRIVRDYQYRGYSALNTLRRWDSVRAGEEANIFPFQEQADIMFNSALFYELAVLKTMAEPILKEVQQNVPEYAEAVRLLKFLSFFRTIGSKEIPPTSILREFLGGSSFIY
;
A
#
# COMPACT_ATOMS: atom_id res chain seq x y z
N MET A 1 13.51 47.76 20.01
CA MET A 1 13.99 46.86 18.93
C MET A 1 13.73 45.40 19.30
N ALA A 2 12.47 44.99 19.34
CA ALA A 2 12.09 43.61 19.65
C ALA A 2 11.16 43.12 18.52
N ALA A 3 11.69 42.50 17.47
CA ALA A 3 10.84 42.04 16.35
C ALA A 3 11.43 40.98 15.37
N ASN A 4 12.67 40.50 15.55
CA ASN A 4 13.28 39.55 14.60
C ASN A 4 13.45 38.12 15.12
N THR A 5 12.87 37.81 16.28
CA THR A 5 12.87 36.45 16.83
C THR A 5 11.52 35.77 16.62
N ILE A 6 11.55 34.44 16.59
CA ILE A 6 10.40 33.55 16.54
C ILE A 6 10.55 32.48 17.62
N GLU A 7 9.43 32.05 18.17
CA GLU A 7 9.38 31.02 19.18
C GLU A 7 9.23 29.63 18.53
N ILE A 8 10.10 28.69 18.91
CA ILE A 8 10.05 27.30 18.45
C ILE A 8 9.84 26.41 19.66
N ILE A 9 8.77 25.62 19.60
CA ILE A 9 8.46 24.56 20.58
C ILE A 9 8.99 23.25 20.00
N CYS A 10 9.95 22.62 20.66
CA CYS A 10 10.52 21.35 20.23
C CYS A 10 9.93 20.20 21.02
N GLU A 11 9.20 19.30 20.36
CA GLU A 11 8.56 18.16 21.02
C GLU A 11 9.57 17.11 21.50
N ASN A 12 10.71 16.97 20.82
CA ASN A 12 11.73 15.98 21.21
C ASN A 12 12.39 16.32 22.56
N THR A 13 12.55 17.61 22.87
CA THR A 13 13.20 18.10 24.11
C THR A 13 12.20 18.63 25.14
N GLY A 14 10.96 18.91 24.72
CA GLY A 14 9.97 19.62 25.54
C GLY A 14 10.30 21.10 25.78
N MET A 15 11.30 21.65 25.08
CA MET A 15 11.78 23.01 25.28
C MET A 15 11.18 24.00 24.30
N THR A 16 10.96 25.21 24.78
CA THR A 16 10.58 26.37 23.96
C THR A 16 11.75 27.36 23.93
N LYS A 17 12.25 27.70 22.74
CA LYS A 17 13.39 28.61 22.57
C LYS A 17 13.12 29.63 21.46
N SER A 18 13.70 30.82 21.61
CA SER A 18 13.63 31.89 20.60
C SER A 18 14.80 31.81 19.62
N TYR A 19 14.51 31.89 18.33
CA TYR A 19 15.47 31.90 17.23
C TYR A 19 15.28 33.10 16.33
N THR A 20 16.29 33.48 15.56
CA THR A 20 16.15 34.52 14.54
C THR A 20 15.25 34.04 13.40
N LYS A 21 14.45 34.93 12.80
CA LYS A 21 13.70 34.59 11.59
C LYS A 21 14.65 34.13 10.48
N GLY A 22 14.32 33.02 9.84
CA GLY A 22 15.16 32.38 8.81
C GLY A 22 16.18 31.39 9.36
N THR A 23 16.19 31.07 10.66
CA THR A 23 16.98 29.94 11.16
C THR A 23 16.44 28.64 10.56
N THR A 24 17.35 27.78 10.11
CA THR A 24 17.01 26.47 9.51
C THR A 24 16.71 25.43 10.58
N LEU A 25 15.98 24.38 10.21
CA LEU A 25 15.76 23.23 11.10
C LEU A 25 17.08 22.55 11.51
N ASP A 26 18.07 22.50 10.63
CA ASP A 26 19.40 21.97 10.91
C ASP A 26 20.11 22.73 12.04
N GLN A 27 20.10 24.06 11.97
CA GLN A 27 20.64 24.93 13.02
C GLN A 27 19.90 24.77 14.35
N ILE A 28 18.57 24.63 14.31
CA ILE A 28 17.74 24.39 15.50
C ILE A 28 18.07 23.01 16.11
N ALA A 29 18.26 21.98 15.29
CA ALA A 29 18.61 20.64 15.76
C ALA A 29 19.97 20.63 16.46
N ALA A 30 20.96 21.32 15.88
CA ALA A 30 22.29 21.46 16.45
C ALA A 30 22.27 22.26 17.77
N ASP A 31 21.59 23.40 17.81
CA ASP A 31 21.52 24.27 19.00
C ASP A 31 20.78 23.61 20.17
N GLN A 32 19.73 22.82 19.92
CA GLN A 32 19.05 22.06 20.97
C GLN A 32 19.67 20.69 21.25
N ASN A 33 20.79 20.35 20.59
CA ASN A 33 21.49 19.07 20.73
C ASN A 33 20.53 17.86 20.61
N ILE A 34 19.75 17.82 19.54
CA ILE A 34 18.76 16.76 19.32
C ILE A 34 19.45 15.40 19.15
N GLN A 35 19.16 14.49 20.08
CA GLN A 35 19.67 13.12 20.07
C GLN A 35 18.52 12.14 19.84
N LEU A 36 18.58 11.44 18.70
CA LEU A 36 17.68 10.35 18.35
C LEU A 36 18.48 9.05 18.24
N LYS A 37 17.80 7.93 17.97
CA LYS A 37 18.48 6.62 17.84
C LYS A 37 19.36 6.58 16.60
N GLU A 38 18.89 7.22 15.54
CA GLU A 38 19.58 7.36 14.26
C GLU A 38 19.79 8.85 13.93
N PRO A 39 20.64 9.19 12.94
CA PRO A 39 20.81 10.56 12.49
C PRO A 39 19.49 11.22 12.12
N VAL A 40 19.33 12.48 12.50
CA VAL A 40 18.15 13.28 12.16
C VAL A 40 18.05 13.40 10.64
N LEU A 41 16.91 13.01 10.07
CA LEU A 41 16.69 13.04 8.63
C LEU A 41 15.86 14.25 8.19
N GLY A 42 14.98 14.73 9.05
CA GLY A 42 14.06 15.84 8.78
C GLY A 42 13.23 16.18 10.01
N ALA A 43 12.21 17.02 9.84
CA ALA A 43 11.29 17.35 10.93
C ALA A 43 9.85 17.55 10.47
N LEU A 44 8.91 17.28 11.37
CA LEU A 44 7.52 17.69 11.29
C LEU A 44 7.38 19.10 11.87
N ILE A 45 6.97 20.05 11.02
CA ILE A 45 6.65 21.42 11.41
C ILE A 45 5.13 21.57 11.43
N ASN A 46 4.54 21.74 12.61
CA ASN A 46 3.08 21.71 12.80
C ASN A 46 2.47 20.47 12.10
N ASN A 47 3.04 19.29 12.36
CA ASN A 47 2.67 18.02 11.73
C ASN A 47 2.80 17.98 10.18
N LYS A 48 3.61 18.86 9.57
CA LYS A 48 3.96 18.79 8.13
C LYS A 48 5.45 18.52 7.96
N LEU A 49 5.80 17.45 7.26
CA LEU A 49 7.19 17.10 6.97
C LEU A 49 7.92 18.22 6.22
N ARG A 50 9.18 18.48 6.60
CA ARG A 50 10.13 19.38 5.95
C ARG A 50 11.56 18.83 6.06
N GLU A 51 12.40 19.26 5.12
CA GLU A 51 13.85 19.01 5.10
C GLU A 51 14.57 19.86 6.14
N LEU A 52 15.76 19.44 6.56
CA LEU A 52 16.55 20.18 7.55
C LEU A 52 16.99 21.57 7.09
N CYS A 53 17.13 21.79 5.78
CA CYS A 53 17.43 23.10 5.21
C CYS A 53 16.22 24.06 5.17
N TYR A 54 15.06 23.67 5.72
CA TYR A 54 13.87 24.53 5.71
C TYR A 54 14.00 25.70 6.68
N ASP A 55 13.79 26.92 6.17
CA ASP A 55 13.81 28.16 6.93
C ASP A 55 12.51 28.43 7.68
N VAL A 56 12.61 28.78 8.95
CA VAL A 56 11.44 29.09 9.78
C VAL A 56 11.29 30.60 9.99
N TYR A 57 10.13 31.15 9.62
CA TYR A 57 9.84 32.59 9.69
C TYR A 57 8.70 32.96 10.64
N LYS A 58 8.01 31.97 11.21
CA LYS A 58 6.87 32.15 12.13
C LYS A 58 7.02 31.19 13.29
N PRO A 59 6.34 31.41 14.43
CA PRO A 59 6.32 30.44 15.51
C PRO A 59 5.82 29.08 15.03
N LYS A 60 6.48 28.01 15.48
CA LYS A 60 6.21 26.63 15.07
C LYS A 60 6.44 25.62 16.19
N THR A 61 5.69 24.53 16.11
CA THR A 61 6.01 23.29 16.83
C THR A 61 6.79 22.38 15.90
N VAL A 62 7.91 21.85 16.38
CA VAL A 62 8.86 21.04 15.61
C VAL A 62 9.07 19.70 16.31
N GLN A 63 8.97 18.62 15.53
CA GLN A 63 9.36 17.28 15.94
C GLN A 63 10.35 16.70 14.92
N PHE A 64 11.59 16.53 15.32
CA PHE A 64 12.63 15.88 14.54
C PHE A 64 12.39 14.38 14.45
N VAL A 65 12.70 13.82 13.28
CA VAL A 65 12.48 12.41 12.96
C VAL A 65 13.76 11.79 12.41
N ASP A 66 13.97 10.52 12.77
CA ASP A 66 15.07 9.69 12.31
C ASP A 66 14.56 8.52 11.44
N MET A 67 15.45 7.61 11.06
CA MET A 67 15.12 6.44 10.23
C MET A 67 14.10 5.48 10.86
N THR A 68 14.00 5.46 12.20
CA THR A 68 13.07 4.57 12.92
C THR A 68 11.62 5.06 12.85
N HIS A 69 11.42 6.34 12.56
CA HIS A 69 10.10 6.92 12.34
C HIS A 69 9.57 6.55 10.94
N PRO A 70 8.28 6.17 10.74
CA PRO A 70 7.74 5.79 9.43
C PRO A 70 7.92 6.86 8.34
N ILE A 71 7.91 8.13 8.75
CA ILE A 71 8.20 9.24 7.84
C ILE A 71 9.67 9.26 7.39
N GLY A 72 10.61 9.12 8.32
CA GLY A 72 12.04 9.08 8.01
C GLY A 72 12.41 7.85 7.18
N TYR A 73 11.81 6.70 7.47
CA TYR A 73 11.95 5.49 6.64
C TYR A 73 11.61 5.73 5.16
N ARG A 74 10.54 6.50 4.87
CA ARG A 74 10.20 6.84 3.48
C ARG A 74 11.15 7.88 2.87
N MET A 75 11.73 8.78 3.66
CA MET A 75 12.78 9.68 3.16
C MET A 75 14.01 8.89 2.74
N TYR A 76 14.45 7.95 3.58
CA TYR A 76 15.55 7.03 3.30
C TYR A 76 15.30 6.22 2.03
N ALA A 77 14.13 5.55 1.97
CA ALA A 77 13.78 4.69 0.84
C ALA A 77 13.77 5.45 -0.50
N ARG A 78 13.18 6.66 -0.56
CA ARG A 78 13.20 7.50 -1.77
C ARG A 78 14.60 7.97 -2.15
N SER A 79 15.42 8.31 -1.15
CA SER A 79 16.79 8.76 -1.40
C SER A 79 17.65 7.62 -1.96
N LEU A 80 17.45 6.40 -1.47
CA LEU A 80 18.07 5.19 -2.03
C LEU A 80 17.61 4.92 -3.47
N ALA A 81 16.32 5.12 -3.80
CA ALA A 81 15.85 5.06 -5.18
C ALA A 81 16.56 6.09 -6.08
N PHE A 82 16.82 7.30 -5.59
CA PHE A 82 17.54 8.30 -6.37
C PHE A 82 19.02 7.93 -6.56
N ILE A 83 19.68 7.37 -5.53
CA ILE A 83 21.04 6.85 -5.65
C ILE A 83 21.11 5.74 -6.70
N MET A 84 20.16 4.80 -6.68
CA MET A 84 20.07 3.75 -7.69
C MET A 84 19.87 4.35 -9.09
N TYR A 85 18.94 5.30 -9.24
CA TYR A 85 18.73 6.00 -10.51
C TYR A 85 20.01 6.65 -11.02
N LYS A 86 20.72 7.42 -10.17
CA LYS A 86 21.99 8.04 -10.55
C LYS A 86 23.04 6.99 -10.95
N ALA A 87 23.19 5.92 -10.17
CA ALA A 87 24.15 4.86 -10.48
C ALA A 87 23.88 4.23 -11.86
N VAL A 88 22.61 3.98 -12.18
CA VAL A 88 22.21 3.45 -13.49
C VAL A 88 22.52 4.45 -14.60
N MET A 89 22.20 5.74 -14.45
CA MET A 89 22.50 6.75 -15.47
C MET A 89 24.00 6.97 -15.67
N ASP A 90 24.79 6.93 -14.59
CA ASP A 90 26.25 7.07 -14.65
C ASP A 90 26.90 5.88 -15.40
N MET A 91 26.33 4.68 -15.29
CA MET A 91 26.84 3.46 -15.95
C MET A 91 26.29 3.29 -17.36
N TRP A 92 25.00 3.57 -17.55
CA TRP A 92 24.25 3.34 -18.79
C TRP A 92 23.34 4.55 -19.08
N PRO A 93 23.86 5.58 -19.78
CA PRO A 93 23.14 6.84 -20.00
C PRO A 93 21.81 6.71 -20.77
N GLU A 94 21.68 5.72 -21.65
CA GLU A 94 20.46 5.47 -22.44
C GLU A 94 19.48 4.52 -21.74
N ALA A 95 19.84 3.99 -20.56
CA ALA A 95 19.00 3.05 -19.84
C ALA A 95 17.77 3.73 -19.23
N THR A 96 16.74 2.94 -18.94
CA THR A 96 15.58 3.40 -18.17
C THR A 96 15.40 2.51 -16.96
N LEU A 97 15.64 3.06 -15.76
CA LEU A 97 15.35 2.36 -14.50
C LEU A 97 13.85 2.42 -14.20
N ARG A 98 13.21 1.27 -14.00
CA ARG A 98 11.84 1.19 -13.48
C ARG A 98 11.84 0.55 -12.10
N ILE A 99 11.29 1.25 -11.12
CA ILE A 99 11.03 0.73 -9.77
C ILE A 99 9.56 0.34 -9.73
N GLU A 100 9.27 -0.96 -9.63
CA GLU A 100 7.94 -1.51 -9.87
C GLU A 100 7.14 -1.68 -8.59
N HIS A 101 7.46 -2.68 -7.78
CA HIS A 101 6.61 -3.05 -6.64
C HIS A 101 7.44 -3.60 -5.48
N SER A 102 6.89 -3.46 -4.28
CA SER A 102 7.45 -4.11 -3.10
C SER A 102 7.19 -5.61 -3.14
N VAL A 103 8.26 -6.41 -3.14
CA VAL A 103 8.23 -7.88 -3.07
C VAL A 103 9.43 -8.36 -2.28
N SER A 104 9.30 -9.49 -1.60
CA SER A 104 10.41 -10.13 -0.89
C SER A 104 11.20 -9.18 0.03
N LYS A 105 10.49 -8.26 0.70
CA LYS A 105 11.06 -7.24 1.60
C LYS A 105 12.05 -6.26 0.92
N GLY A 106 11.93 -6.08 -0.39
CA GLY A 106 12.63 -5.06 -1.17
C GLY A 106 11.76 -4.48 -2.28
N TRP A 107 12.38 -3.71 -3.17
CA TRP A 107 11.75 -3.21 -4.39
C TRP A 107 12.28 -3.96 -5.60
N TYR A 108 11.36 -4.53 -6.38
CA TYR A 108 11.71 -5.09 -7.67
C TYR A 108 11.95 -3.96 -8.67
N CYS A 109 13.11 -4.01 -9.30
CA CYS A 109 13.55 -3.04 -10.30
C CYS A 109 13.86 -3.74 -11.62
N GLU A 110 13.51 -3.09 -12.72
CA GLU A 110 13.91 -3.48 -14.07
C GLU A 110 14.74 -2.34 -14.66
N ILE A 111 15.73 -2.68 -15.48
CA ILE A 111 16.46 -1.68 -16.25
C ILE A 111 16.28 -2.03 -17.72
N ASP A 112 15.59 -1.16 -18.43
CA ASP A 112 15.37 -1.26 -19.86
C ASP A 112 16.46 -0.49 -20.63
N ASN A 113 16.53 -0.71 -21.95
CA ASN A 113 17.40 0.05 -22.87
C ASN A 113 18.91 0.01 -22.54
N VAL A 114 19.37 -1.02 -21.84
CA VAL A 114 20.79 -1.18 -21.46
C VAL A 114 21.66 -1.68 -22.62
N GLY A 115 21.06 -2.20 -23.70
CA GLY A 115 21.78 -2.79 -24.84
C GLY A 115 22.50 -4.12 -24.53
N ILE A 116 22.49 -4.56 -23.27
CA ILE A 116 23.07 -5.82 -22.80
C ILE A 116 22.07 -6.61 -21.97
N ILE A 117 22.30 -7.93 -21.86
CA ILE A 117 21.62 -8.76 -20.87
C ILE A 117 22.31 -8.53 -19.53
N ILE A 118 21.55 -8.06 -18.53
CA ILE A 118 22.07 -7.85 -17.17
C ILE A 118 22.41 -9.21 -16.56
N LYS A 119 23.69 -9.41 -16.27
CA LYS A 119 24.20 -10.59 -15.57
C LYS A 119 24.46 -10.28 -14.10
N PRO A 120 24.62 -11.30 -13.22
CA PRO A 120 24.96 -11.08 -11.81
C PRO A 120 26.15 -10.14 -11.60
N GLU A 121 27.17 -10.21 -12.45
CA GLU A 121 28.36 -9.36 -12.36
C GLU A 121 28.01 -7.87 -12.56
N ASN A 122 27.07 -7.55 -13.46
CA ASN A 122 26.61 -6.17 -13.65
C ASN A 122 25.82 -5.66 -12.44
N VAL A 123 25.16 -6.55 -11.69
CA VAL A 123 24.44 -6.19 -10.46
C VAL A 123 25.44 -5.84 -9.36
N GLU A 124 26.51 -6.61 -9.23
CA GLU A 124 27.60 -6.33 -8.29
C GLU A 124 28.31 -5.01 -8.64
N GLU A 125 28.56 -4.75 -9.92
CA GLU A 125 29.11 -3.47 -10.40
C GLU A 125 28.20 -2.29 -10.06
N LEU A 126 26.88 -2.44 -10.28
CA LEU A 126 25.89 -1.42 -9.96
C LEU A 126 25.82 -1.16 -8.45
N GLU A 127 25.83 -2.22 -7.63
CA GLU A 127 25.85 -2.09 -6.17
C GLU A 127 27.11 -1.35 -5.69
N LYS A 128 28.27 -1.70 -6.26
CA LYS A 128 29.54 -1.01 -5.98
C LYS A 128 29.44 0.47 -6.36
N LYS A 129 28.90 0.81 -7.52
CA LYS A 129 28.70 2.19 -7.96
C LYS A 129 27.78 2.96 -7.02
N MET A 130 26.70 2.33 -6.53
CA MET A 130 25.82 2.93 -5.51
C MET A 130 26.58 3.22 -4.21
N LYS A 131 27.43 2.29 -3.74
CA LYS A 131 28.28 2.48 -2.55
C LYS A 131 29.28 3.62 -2.74
N GLU A 132 29.88 3.76 -3.94
CA GLU A 132 30.75 4.89 -4.28
C GLU A 132 30.01 6.24 -4.18
N ILE A 133 28.77 6.32 -4.70
CA ILE A 133 27.93 7.52 -4.61
C ILE A 133 27.59 7.86 -3.15
N VAL A 134 27.35 6.85 -2.31
CA VAL A 134 27.14 7.03 -0.86
C VAL A 134 28.40 7.59 -0.19
N MET A 135 29.56 7.03 -0.48
CA MET A 135 30.85 7.48 0.09
C MET A 135 31.21 8.91 -0.33
N ALA A 136 30.75 9.36 -1.49
CA ALA A 136 30.98 10.71 -1.99
C ALA A 136 30.21 11.83 -1.25
N ASP A 137 29.27 11.50 -0.35
CA ASP A 137 28.51 12.46 0.47
C ASP A 137 27.87 13.59 -0.35
N ILE A 138 27.24 13.24 -1.47
CA ILE A 138 26.64 14.21 -2.39
C ILE A 138 25.34 14.74 -1.77
N PRO A 139 25.12 16.05 -1.69
CA PRO A 139 23.89 16.61 -1.13
C PRO A 139 22.70 16.41 -2.08
N PHE A 140 21.54 16.11 -1.51
CA PHE A 140 20.28 16.17 -2.25
C PHE A 140 19.76 17.60 -2.23
N THR A 141 19.70 18.24 -3.40
CA THR A 141 19.28 19.65 -3.49
C THR A 141 17.89 19.75 -4.10
N ARG A 142 16.99 20.47 -3.42
CA ARG A 142 15.62 20.69 -3.88
C ARG A 142 15.48 22.12 -4.41
N THR A 143 15.00 22.27 -5.64
CA THR A 143 14.69 23.58 -6.23
C THR A 143 13.24 23.62 -6.66
N GLU A 144 12.58 24.77 -6.50
CA GLU A 144 11.25 25.01 -7.04
C GLU A 144 11.37 25.82 -8.32
N VAL A 145 10.81 25.28 -9.40
CA VAL A 145 10.79 25.92 -10.72
C VAL A 145 9.36 25.97 -11.23
N ARG A 146 9.12 26.84 -12.20
CA ARG A 146 7.85 26.84 -12.94
C ARG A 146 7.59 25.46 -13.54
N THR A 147 6.36 24.97 -13.44
CA THR A 147 6.00 23.64 -13.92
C THR A 147 6.31 23.45 -15.41
N GLU A 148 6.13 24.48 -16.23
CA GLU A 148 6.47 24.42 -17.67
C GLU A 148 7.97 24.19 -17.90
N LYS A 149 8.82 24.79 -17.07
CA LYS A 149 10.28 24.58 -17.11
C LYS A 149 10.65 23.17 -16.63
N ALA A 150 9.96 22.65 -15.62
CA ALA A 150 10.17 21.27 -15.16
C ALA A 150 9.83 20.25 -16.25
N ILE A 151 8.70 20.44 -16.95
CA ILE A 151 8.29 19.59 -18.07
C ILE A 151 9.34 19.58 -19.17
N ALA A 152 9.80 20.76 -19.61
CA ALA A 152 10.84 20.86 -20.64
C ALA A 152 12.14 20.16 -20.23
N LEU A 153 12.54 20.30 -18.97
CA LEU A 153 13.75 19.67 -18.43
C LEU A 153 13.62 18.13 -18.37
N PHE A 154 12.44 17.61 -18.01
CA PHE A 154 12.20 16.16 -18.04
C PHE A 154 12.17 15.61 -19.47
N GLN A 155 11.61 16.35 -20.43
CA GLN A 155 11.65 15.97 -21.84
C GLN A 155 13.07 15.92 -22.40
N GLU A 156 13.91 16.91 -22.08
CA GLU A 156 15.33 16.93 -22.47
C GLU A 156 16.10 15.72 -21.93
N ARG A 157 15.75 15.25 -20.72
CA ARG A 157 16.32 14.06 -20.09
C ARG A 157 15.61 12.76 -20.45
N GLN A 158 14.78 12.75 -21.49
CA GLN A 158 14.00 11.58 -21.95
C GLN A 158 13.07 10.96 -20.88
N MET A 159 12.65 11.74 -19.88
CA MET A 159 11.73 11.33 -18.82
C MET A 159 10.27 11.68 -19.19
N SER A 160 9.76 11.09 -20.26
CA SER A 160 8.41 11.41 -20.78
C SER A 160 7.30 11.13 -19.77
N ASP A 161 7.40 10.06 -18.99
CA ASP A 161 6.45 9.69 -17.93
C ASP A 161 6.22 10.81 -16.90
N LYS A 162 7.29 11.53 -16.53
CA LYS A 162 7.20 12.68 -15.61
C LYS A 162 6.68 13.91 -16.33
N ALA A 163 7.12 14.15 -17.55
CA ALA A 163 6.62 15.26 -18.36
C ALA A 163 5.08 15.16 -18.52
N ASP A 164 4.56 13.98 -18.89
CA ASP A 164 3.13 13.70 -19.02
C ASP A 164 2.41 13.89 -17.67
N LEU A 165 2.96 13.35 -16.58
CA LEU A 165 2.41 13.52 -15.24
C LEU A 165 2.26 15.00 -14.87
N PHE A 166 3.30 15.81 -15.05
CA PHE A 166 3.26 17.24 -14.71
C PHE A 166 2.43 18.06 -15.70
N GLY A 167 2.34 17.64 -16.97
CA GLY A 167 1.45 18.25 -17.96
C GLY A 167 -0.03 18.16 -17.59
N THR A 168 -0.41 17.15 -16.78
CA THR A 168 -1.78 16.98 -16.29
C THR A 168 -2.07 17.68 -14.95
N ARG A 169 -1.07 18.34 -14.34
CA ARG A 169 -1.23 19.06 -13.06
C ARG A 169 -1.55 20.53 -13.27
N THR A 170 -2.21 21.10 -12.27
CA THR A 170 -2.61 22.52 -12.24
C THR A 170 -1.71 23.39 -11.36
N ASP A 171 -0.65 22.82 -10.79
CA ASP A 171 0.27 23.56 -9.92
C ASP A 171 1.21 24.46 -10.75
N MET A 172 1.37 25.72 -10.36
CA MET A 172 2.28 26.65 -11.05
C MET A 172 3.76 26.32 -10.88
N TYR A 173 4.12 25.70 -9.74
CA TYR A 173 5.49 25.35 -9.40
C TYR A 173 5.62 23.87 -9.10
N THR A 174 6.72 23.30 -9.57
CA THR A 174 7.11 21.91 -9.33
C THR A 174 8.50 21.87 -8.72
N SER A 175 8.69 21.01 -7.73
CA SER A 175 9.99 20.80 -7.11
C SER A 175 10.80 19.76 -7.85
N ILE A 176 12.05 20.07 -8.15
CA ILE A 176 13.02 19.18 -8.78
C ILE A 176 14.13 18.90 -7.78
N TYR A 177 14.48 17.63 -7.64
CA TYR A 177 15.64 17.19 -6.88
C TYR A 177 16.84 17.03 -7.81
N SER A 178 18.01 17.47 -7.36
CA SER A 178 19.28 17.22 -8.04
C SER A 178 20.23 16.46 -7.13
N LEU A 179 20.93 15.49 -7.71
CA LEU A 179 21.99 14.71 -7.11
C LEU A 179 23.20 14.77 -8.04
N GLY A 180 24.08 15.74 -7.79
CA GLY A 180 25.14 16.10 -8.74
C GLY A 180 24.56 16.61 -10.06
N ASP A 181 24.89 15.93 -11.15
CA ASP A 181 24.48 16.21 -12.53
C ASP A 181 23.12 15.60 -12.93
N GLN A 182 22.58 14.73 -12.07
CA GLN A 182 21.32 14.04 -12.29
C GLN A 182 20.17 14.77 -11.60
N ILE A 183 19.01 14.80 -12.24
CA ILE A 183 17.79 15.38 -11.71
C ILE A 183 16.71 14.31 -11.60
N ASN A 184 15.75 14.49 -10.70
CA ASN A 184 14.58 13.63 -10.60
C ASN A 184 13.44 14.34 -9.83
N TYR A 185 12.29 13.69 -9.79
CA TYR A 185 11.16 14.03 -8.94
C TYR A 185 10.89 12.92 -7.93
N PHE A 186 10.61 13.31 -6.69
CA PHE A 186 10.08 12.39 -5.69
C PHE A 186 8.88 13.00 -5.00
N TYR A 187 7.86 12.16 -4.81
CA TYR A 187 6.70 12.55 -4.05
C TYR A 187 7.00 12.50 -2.54
N GLY A 188 7.62 13.55 -2.01
CA GLY A 188 8.03 13.67 -0.61
C GLY A 188 9.35 14.40 -0.46
N TYR A 189 9.98 14.27 0.70
CA TYR A 189 11.30 14.81 0.98
C TYR A 189 12.36 13.71 1.03
N LEU A 190 13.60 14.08 0.77
CA LEU A 190 14.77 13.20 0.78
C LEU A 190 15.63 13.44 2.03
N VAL A 191 16.56 12.54 2.31
CA VAL A 191 17.58 12.74 3.36
C VAL A 191 18.56 13.85 2.93
N PRO A 192 19.35 14.43 3.86
CA PRO A 192 20.20 15.58 3.53
C PRO A 192 21.29 15.30 2.47
N SER A 193 21.97 14.14 2.55
CA SER A 193 23.02 13.74 1.61
C SER A 193 23.09 12.22 1.44
N THR A 194 23.82 11.74 0.43
CA THR A 194 23.95 10.30 0.16
C THR A 194 24.60 9.52 1.30
N ARG A 195 25.42 10.16 2.15
CA ARG A 195 26.05 9.52 3.33
C ARG A 195 25.05 8.98 4.34
N TYR A 196 23.83 9.51 4.38
CA TYR A 196 22.80 9.03 5.31
C TYR A 196 22.30 7.60 4.96
N ILE A 197 22.57 7.13 3.74
CA ILE A 197 22.17 5.81 3.25
C ILE A 197 23.27 4.79 3.54
N HIS A 198 23.22 4.17 4.72
CA HIS A 198 24.29 3.32 5.24
C HIS A 198 24.06 1.81 5.04
N THR A 199 22.80 1.36 5.00
CA THR A 199 22.43 -0.05 4.84
C THR A 199 21.53 -0.24 3.63
N PHE A 200 21.99 -0.97 2.62
CA PHE A 200 21.19 -1.48 1.52
C PHE A 200 21.93 -2.64 0.86
N ASP A 201 21.25 -3.38 0.00
CA ASP A 201 21.83 -4.43 -0.82
C ASP A 201 21.08 -4.50 -2.16
N LEU A 202 21.73 -5.03 -3.19
CA LEU A 202 21.17 -5.18 -4.52
C LEU A 202 21.49 -6.58 -5.03
N ILE A 203 20.45 -7.38 -5.28
CA ILE A 203 20.63 -8.77 -5.74
C ILE A 203 19.91 -9.03 -7.06
N PRO A 204 20.42 -9.94 -7.91
CA PRO A 204 19.68 -10.44 -9.07
C PRO A 204 18.38 -11.11 -8.62
N PHE A 205 17.26 -10.80 -9.28
CA PHE A 205 15.96 -11.35 -8.90
C PHE A 205 15.02 -11.51 -10.09
N ASN A 206 14.64 -12.75 -10.43
CA ASN A 206 13.63 -13.07 -11.45
C ASN A 206 13.78 -12.32 -12.80
N GLY A 207 15.01 -12.13 -13.28
CA GLY A 207 15.31 -11.44 -14.55
C GLY A 207 15.37 -9.91 -14.45
N GLY A 208 15.24 -9.36 -13.24
CA GLY A 208 15.56 -7.97 -12.90
C GLY A 208 16.42 -7.93 -11.64
N LEU A 209 16.18 -6.93 -10.80
CA LEU A 209 16.95 -6.64 -9.60
C LEU A 209 16.02 -6.52 -8.40
N LEU A 210 16.51 -6.86 -7.21
CA LEU A 210 15.83 -6.58 -5.96
C LEU A 210 16.68 -5.61 -5.14
N LEU A 211 16.22 -4.36 -5.04
CA LEU A 211 16.79 -3.35 -4.15
C LEU A 211 16.27 -3.60 -2.73
N ARG A 212 17.16 -4.01 -1.82
CA ARG A 212 16.82 -4.37 -0.45
C ARG A 212 17.00 -3.17 0.48
N LEU A 213 15.98 -2.96 1.32
CA LEU A 213 15.96 -1.90 2.34
C LEU A 213 16.13 -2.51 3.73
N PRO A 214 16.70 -1.77 4.70
CA PRO A 214 16.83 -2.25 6.07
C PRO A 214 15.48 -2.29 6.78
N GLU A 215 15.43 -2.97 7.92
CA GLU A 215 14.24 -2.95 8.77
C GLU A 215 14.07 -1.60 9.47
N ARG A 216 12.86 -1.02 9.47
CA ARG A 216 12.59 0.28 10.12
C ARG A 216 13.00 0.30 11.60
N HIS A 217 12.73 -0.79 12.33
CA HIS A 217 13.04 -0.90 13.76
C HIS A 217 14.47 -1.38 14.05
N ASN A 218 15.20 -1.80 13.01
CA ASN A 218 16.60 -2.20 13.09
C ASN A 218 17.35 -1.75 11.81
N PRO A 219 17.68 -0.44 11.69
CA PRO A 219 18.19 0.17 10.46
C PRO A 219 19.52 -0.40 9.94
N HIS A 220 20.22 -1.18 10.75
CA HIS A 220 21.48 -1.86 10.39
C HIS A 220 21.28 -3.31 9.93
N HIS A 221 20.05 -3.81 9.93
CA HIS A 221 19.73 -5.18 9.56
C HIS A 221 18.91 -5.25 8.26
N LEU A 222 19.33 -6.12 7.34
CA LEU A 222 18.59 -6.42 6.13
C LEU A 222 17.72 -7.67 6.35
N PRO A 223 16.40 -7.60 6.15
CA PRO A 223 15.51 -8.74 6.35
C PRO A 223 15.83 -9.85 5.34
N PRO A 224 15.63 -11.14 5.70
CA PRO A 224 15.81 -12.24 4.77
C PRO A 224 14.87 -12.08 3.56
N VAL A 225 15.26 -12.67 2.42
CA VAL A 225 14.49 -12.60 1.16
C VAL A 225 13.52 -13.78 1.08
N PRO A 226 12.22 -13.62 1.39
CA PRO A 226 11.27 -14.72 1.30
C PRO A 226 10.98 -15.07 -0.16
N ARG A 227 10.73 -16.35 -0.44
CA ARG A 227 10.33 -16.82 -1.76
C ARG A 227 8.85 -16.49 -2.01
N GLN A 228 8.58 -15.59 -2.96
CA GLN A 228 7.24 -15.07 -3.26
C GLN A 228 6.91 -15.17 -4.76
N GLU A 229 6.99 -16.38 -5.32
CA GLU A 229 6.84 -16.59 -6.76
C GLU A 229 5.43 -16.32 -7.28
N LYS A 230 4.38 -16.67 -6.53
CA LYS A 230 3.00 -16.44 -6.99
C LYS A 230 2.70 -14.94 -6.98
N LEU A 231 3.12 -14.24 -5.93
CA LEU A 231 2.97 -12.79 -5.84
C LEU A 231 3.70 -12.09 -6.99
N PHE A 232 4.94 -12.48 -7.28
CA PHE A 232 5.71 -11.93 -8.40
C PHE A 232 5.04 -12.18 -9.76
N LYS A 233 4.48 -13.38 -9.99
CA LYS A 233 3.72 -13.69 -11.22
C LYS A 233 2.52 -12.77 -11.39
N ILE A 234 1.80 -12.45 -10.31
CA ILE A 234 0.67 -11.52 -10.34
C ILE A 234 1.14 -10.13 -10.78
N PHE A 235 2.19 -9.59 -10.16
CA PHE A 235 2.72 -8.28 -10.54
C PHE A 235 3.16 -8.21 -12.00
N ARG A 236 3.87 -9.23 -12.51
CA ARG A 236 4.23 -9.31 -13.94
C ARG A 236 3.02 -9.35 -14.86
N GLU A 237 1.96 -10.06 -14.49
CA GLU A 237 0.71 -10.07 -15.25
C GLU A 237 0.11 -8.66 -15.32
N HIS A 238 0.10 -7.92 -14.20
CA HIS A 238 -0.46 -6.58 -14.13
C HIS A 238 0.32 -5.55 -14.93
N LYS A 239 1.65 -5.56 -14.85
CA LYS A 239 2.48 -4.70 -15.69
C LYS A 239 2.16 -4.86 -17.17
N LYS A 240 2.04 -6.11 -17.64
CA LYS A 240 1.64 -6.40 -19.03
C LYS A 240 0.29 -5.79 -19.38
N TRP A 241 -0.69 -5.88 -18.49
CA TRP A 241 -2.01 -5.28 -18.71
C TRP A 241 -1.96 -3.75 -18.72
N GLY A 242 -1.22 -3.09 -17.83
CA GLY A 242 -1.05 -1.64 -17.85
C GLY A 242 -0.48 -1.13 -19.19
N ILE A 243 0.48 -1.86 -19.76
CA ILE A 243 1.05 -1.59 -21.09
C ILE A 243 0.02 -1.81 -22.20
N ILE A 244 -0.72 -2.93 -22.16
CA ILE A 244 -1.78 -3.23 -23.16
C ILE A 244 -2.86 -2.15 -23.14
N MET A 245 -3.24 -1.68 -21.95
CA MET A 245 -4.21 -0.61 -21.76
C MET A 245 -3.67 0.78 -22.06
N LYS A 246 -2.37 0.92 -22.35
CA LYS A 246 -1.66 2.20 -22.57
C LYS A 246 -1.77 3.16 -21.38
N VAL A 247 -1.92 2.64 -20.16
CA VAL A 247 -1.98 3.43 -18.91
C VAL A 247 -1.03 2.89 -17.84
N PRO A 248 0.28 2.79 -18.10
CA PRO A 248 1.24 2.32 -17.10
C PRO A 248 1.44 3.33 -15.95
N TYR A 249 1.22 4.62 -16.21
CA TYR A 249 1.45 5.70 -15.24
C TYR A 249 0.22 6.59 -15.04
N VAL A 250 0.22 7.33 -13.93
CA VAL A 250 -0.85 8.28 -13.58
C VAL A 250 -1.03 9.36 -14.64
N GLY A 251 0.07 9.85 -15.25
CA GLY A 251 -0.01 10.82 -16.36
C GLY A 251 -0.87 10.31 -17.52
N ASN A 252 -0.64 9.07 -17.97
CA ASN A 252 -1.41 8.47 -19.06
C ASN A 252 -2.89 8.26 -18.69
N LEU A 253 -3.18 7.85 -17.45
CA LEU A 253 -4.56 7.75 -16.96
C LEU A 253 -5.23 9.14 -16.99
N ASN A 254 -4.54 10.17 -16.51
CA ASN A 254 -5.07 11.52 -16.48
C ASN A 254 -5.36 12.08 -17.87
N GLU A 255 -4.49 11.80 -18.84
CA GLU A 255 -4.69 12.14 -20.25
C GLU A 255 -5.90 11.42 -20.85
N ALA A 256 -6.05 10.12 -20.58
CA ALA A 256 -7.21 9.36 -21.03
C ALA A 256 -8.53 9.93 -20.46
N VAL A 257 -8.54 10.31 -19.18
CA VAL A 257 -9.69 10.99 -18.55
C VAL A 257 -9.90 12.39 -19.13
N ALA A 258 -8.83 13.10 -19.47
CA ALA A 258 -8.91 14.41 -20.14
C ALA A 258 -9.56 14.31 -21.53
N GLY A 259 -9.26 13.22 -22.24
CA GLY A 259 -9.81 12.90 -23.56
C GLY A 259 -11.18 12.22 -23.55
N HIS A 260 -11.84 12.10 -22.40
CA HIS A 260 -13.15 11.42 -22.26
C HIS A 260 -13.13 9.92 -22.60
N HIS A 261 -12.01 9.24 -22.32
CA HIS A 261 -11.83 7.80 -22.54
C HIS A 261 -11.96 6.96 -21.26
N GLU A 262 -12.39 7.54 -20.14
CA GLU A 262 -12.53 6.84 -18.86
C GLU A 262 -13.54 5.68 -18.92
N SER A 263 -14.61 5.81 -19.71
CA SER A 263 -15.67 4.81 -19.83
C SER A 263 -15.15 3.49 -20.41
N GLU A 264 -14.36 3.57 -21.48
CA GLU A 264 -13.75 2.40 -22.12
C GLU A 264 -12.76 1.72 -21.17
N LEU A 265 -11.93 2.53 -20.50
CA LEU A 265 -10.99 2.03 -19.49
C LEU A 265 -11.69 1.27 -18.35
N ILE A 266 -12.80 1.82 -17.83
CA ILE A 266 -13.60 1.18 -16.79
C ILE A 266 -14.14 -0.17 -17.29
N GLN A 267 -14.75 -0.19 -18.48
CA GLN A 267 -15.34 -1.40 -19.05
C GLN A 267 -14.32 -2.52 -19.22
N VAL A 268 -13.13 -2.19 -19.76
CA VAL A 268 -12.09 -3.21 -19.98
C VAL A 268 -11.52 -3.73 -18.65
N ALA A 269 -11.29 -2.87 -17.66
CA ALA A 269 -10.77 -3.33 -16.37
C ALA A 269 -11.77 -4.24 -15.64
N GLU A 270 -13.06 -3.88 -15.65
CA GLU A 270 -14.12 -4.67 -15.02
C GLU A 270 -14.33 -6.01 -15.75
N ALA A 271 -14.31 -6.01 -17.08
CA ALA A 271 -14.36 -7.23 -17.89
C ALA A 271 -13.15 -8.15 -17.61
N LEU A 272 -11.95 -7.58 -17.45
CA LEU A 272 -10.76 -8.34 -17.09
C LEU A 272 -10.88 -8.97 -15.70
N HIS A 273 -11.38 -8.22 -14.71
CA HIS A 273 -11.67 -8.73 -13.38
C HIS A 273 -12.68 -9.89 -13.44
N GLU A 274 -13.79 -9.72 -14.14
CA GLU A 274 -14.82 -10.76 -14.28
C GLU A 274 -14.26 -12.03 -14.93
N LYS A 275 -13.48 -11.87 -16.00
CA LYS A 275 -12.77 -12.96 -16.67
C LYS A 275 -11.83 -13.71 -15.72
N LYS A 276 -11.16 -13.01 -14.79
CA LYS A 276 -10.30 -13.64 -13.79
C LYS A 276 -11.11 -14.41 -12.74
N VAL A 277 -12.23 -13.87 -12.27
CA VAL A 277 -13.12 -14.57 -11.31
C VAL A 277 -13.69 -15.85 -11.95
N ALA A 278 -14.19 -15.77 -13.18
CA ALA A 278 -14.66 -16.95 -13.93
C ALA A 278 -13.57 -18.03 -14.07
N ARG A 279 -12.33 -17.65 -14.42
CA ARG A 279 -11.19 -18.58 -14.49
C ARG A 279 -10.86 -19.25 -13.14
N ILE A 280 -11.07 -18.54 -12.03
CA ILE A 280 -10.89 -19.11 -10.69
C ILE A 280 -12.01 -20.13 -10.42
N ALA A 281 -13.26 -19.81 -10.77
CA ALA A 281 -14.38 -20.74 -10.67
C ALA A 281 -14.15 -22.01 -11.51
N ASP A 282 -13.65 -21.89 -12.75
CA ASP A 282 -13.30 -23.02 -13.59
C ASP A 282 -12.22 -23.92 -12.96
N LYS A 283 -11.23 -23.33 -12.30
CA LYS A 283 -10.19 -24.09 -11.58
C LYS A 283 -10.76 -24.86 -10.39
N ILE A 284 -11.70 -24.26 -9.67
CA ILE A 284 -12.41 -24.93 -8.57
C ILE A 284 -13.25 -26.09 -9.13
N PHE A 285 -14.00 -25.85 -10.22
CA PHE A 285 -14.83 -26.87 -10.87
C PHE A 285 -14.02 -28.07 -11.38
N LYS A 286 -12.79 -27.87 -11.83
CA LYS A 286 -11.88 -29.00 -12.18
C LYS A 286 -11.62 -29.94 -11.01
N ARG A 287 -11.67 -29.44 -9.77
CA ARG A 287 -11.50 -30.21 -8.52
C ARG A 287 -12.83 -30.47 -7.78
N ARG A 288 -13.97 -30.38 -8.48
CA ARG A 288 -15.34 -30.49 -7.91
C ARG A 288 -15.63 -31.72 -7.06
N HIS A 289 -14.95 -32.83 -7.32
CA HIS A 289 -15.14 -34.09 -6.58
C HIS A 289 -14.39 -34.12 -5.25
N GLU A 290 -13.43 -33.23 -5.07
CA GLU A 290 -12.58 -33.15 -3.88
C GLU A 290 -12.93 -31.93 -3.03
N VAL A 291 -13.03 -30.75 -3.66
CA VAL A 291 -13.20 -29.46 -2.99
C VAL A 291 -14.60 -29.35 -2.43
N LYS A 292 -14.68 -29.06 -1.12
CA LYS A 292 -15.92 -28.72 -0.41
C LYS A 292 -15.88 -27.32 0.19
N ILE A 293 -14.68 -26.81 0.49
CA ILE A 293 -14.48 -25.52 1.14
C ILE A 293 -13.53 -24.65 0.31
N ILE A 294 -13.95 -23.42 0.07
CA ILE A 294 -13.14 -22.36 -0.54
C ILE A 294 -12.77 -21.37 0.57
N LEU A 295 -11.47 -21.28 0.88
CA LEU A 295 -10.93 -20.40 1.91
C LEU A 295 -10.36 -19.15 1.25
N ILE A 296 -10.92 -17.98 1.59
CA ILE A 296 -10.52 -16.69 1.05
C ILE A 296 -9.86 -15.87 2.16
N SER A 297 -8.58 -15.53 1.99
CA SER A 297 -7.87 -14.59 2.85
C SER A 297 -7.34 -13.41 2.05
N GLY A 298 -6.88 -12.40 2.75
CA GLY A 298 -6.44 -11.14 2.19
C GLY A 298 -6.39 -10.07 3.28
N PRO A 299 -5.46 -9.11 3.18
CA PRO A 299 -5.30 -8.08 4.20
C PRO A 299 -6.51 -7.14 4.26
N SER A 300 -6.54 -6.21 5.21
CA SER A 300 -7.68 -5.30 5.36
C SER A 300 -7.90 -4.46 4.09
N SER A 301 -9.16 -4.24 3.72
CA SER A 301 -9.61 -3.51 2.52
C SER A 301 -9.10 -4.10 1.18
N SER A 302 -8.81 -5.40 1.15
CA SER A 302 -8.48 -6.13 -0.08
C SER A 302 -9.70 -6.50 -0.94
N GLY A 303 -10.94 -6.30 -0.49
CA GLY A 303 -12.15 -6.63 -1.27
C GLY A 303 -12.55 -8.12 -1.24
N LYS A 304 -12.18 -8.85 -0.18
CA LYS A 304 -12.52 -10.27 0.02
C LYS A 304 -14.01 -10.53 -0.08
N THR A 305 -14.82 -9.73 0.63
CA THR A 305 -16.26 -9.92 0.75
C THR A 305 -16.96 -9.71 -0.59
N THR A 306 -16.55 -8.72 -1.40
CA THR A 306 -17.09 -8.57 -2.75
C THR A 306 -16.60 -9.67 -3.69
N PHE A 307 -15.32 -10.04 -3.60
CA PHE A 307 -14.76 -11.14 -4.39
C PHE A 307 -15.47 -12.47 -4.11
N SER A 308 -15.77 -12.79 -2.85
CA SER A 308 -16.45 -14.03 -2.45
C SER A 308 -17.86 -14.12 -3.05
N LYS A 309 -18.61 -13.00 -3.05
CA LYS A 309 -19.94 -12.91 -3.67
C LYS A 309 -19.87 -13.05 -5.19
N ARG A 310 -18.92 -12.38 -5.86
CA ARG A 310 -18.69 -12.54 -7.32
C ARG A 310 -18.31 -13.97 -7.69
N LEU A 311 -17.42 -14.59 -6.90
CA LEU A 311 -17.04 -15.99 -7.10
C LEU A 311 -18.24 -16.92 -6.93
N GLY A 312 -19.12 -16.66 -5.95
CA GLY A 312 -20.36 -17.39 -5.76
C GLY A 312 -21.28 -17.35 -6.97
N VAL A 313 -21.41 -16.20 -7.63
CA VAL A 313 -22.16 -16.06 -8.89
C VAL A 313 -21.56 -16.94 -9.99
N GLN A 314 -20.24 -16.89 -10.19
CA GLN A 314 -19.57 -17.70 -11.21
C GLN A 314 -19.65 -19.21 -10.93
N LEU A 315 -19.58 -19.62 -9.66
CA LEU A 315 -19.80 -21.01 -9.27
C LEU A 315 -21.25 -21.46 -9.48
N SER A 316 -22.21 -20.55 -9.34
CA SER A 316 -23.63 -20.83 -9.61
C SER A 316 -23.88 -21.09 -11.10
N VAL A 317 -23.18 -20.38 -11.99
CA VAL A 317 -23.20 -20.67 -13.44
C VAL A 317 -22.70 -22.09 -13.73
N LEU A 318 -21.77 -22.60 -12.92
CA LEU A 318 -21.22 -23.96 -13.03
C LEU A 318 -22.06 -25.03 -12.31
N GLY A 319 -23.24 -24.67 -11.80
CA GLY A 319 -24.20 -25.59 -11.18
C GLY A 319 -24.03 -25.81 -9.67
N PHE A 320 -23.11 -25.09 -9.01
CA PHE A 320 -22.97 -25.17 -7.56
C PHE A 320 -23.95 -24.23 -6.86
N ARG A 321 -24.34 -24.59 -5.64
CA ARG A 321 -24.94 -23.63 -4.69
C ARG A 321 -23.87 -23.22 -3.70
N THR A 322 -23.65 -21.92 -3.53
CA THR A 322 -22.60 -21.45 -2.60
C THR A 322 -23.19 -20.93 -1.31
N ARG A 323 -22.61 -21.35 -0.18
CA ARG A 323 -22.91 -20.82 1.16
C ARG A 323 -21.73 -20.01 1.65
N LEU A 324 -21.97 -18.79 2.12
CA LEU A 324 -20.91 -17.89 2.61
C LEU A 324 -20.93 -17.84 4.14
N ILE A 325 -19.76 -18.01 4.74
CA ILE A 325 -19.47 -17.75 6.16
C ILE A 325 -18.36 -16.71 6.26
N SER A 326 -18.56 -15.68 7.09
CA SER A 326 -17.52 -14.74 7.47
C SER A 326 -16.82 -15.24 8.74
N ILE A 327 -15.49 -15.28 8.74
CA ILE A 327 -14.70 -15.60 9.94
C ILE A 327 -14.90 -14.52 11.00
N ASP A 328 -15.16 -13.27 10.58
CA ASP A 328 -15.41 -12.16 11.50
C ASP A 328 -16.66 -12.41 12.38
N ASP A 329 -17.62 -13.23 11.94
CA ASP A 329 -18.78 -13.60 12.76
C ASP A 329 -18.42 -14.54 13.93
N TYR A 330 -17.21 -15.08 13.94
CA TYR A 330 -16.70 -16.00 14.96
C TYR A 330 -15.72 -15.32 15.93
N PHE A 331 -15.64 -13.98 15.96
CA PHE A 331 -14.89 -13.29 17.00
C PHE A 331 -15.37 -13.70 18.41
N VAL A 332 -14.43 -13.89 19.33
CA VAL A 332 -14.75 -14.00 20.75
C VAL A 332 -15.25 -12.65 21.28
N ASP A 333 -15.96 -12.67 22.41
CA ASP A 333 -16.39 -11.43 23.06
C ASP A 333 -15.20 -10.49 23.29
N ARG A 334 -15.45 -9.18 23.19
CA ARG A 334 -14.40 -8.15 23.26
C ARG A 334 -13.55 -8.28 24.52
N GLU A 335 -14.16 -8.67 25.64
CA GLU A 335 -13.47 -8.89 26.93
C GLU A 335 -12.49 -10.08 26.91
N LEU A 336 -12.74 -11.06 26.04
CA LEU A 336 -11.91 -12.25 25.83
C LEU A 336 -10.88 -12.04 24.69
N THR A 337 -11.02 -10.97 23.92
CA THR A 337 -10.10 -10.65 22.82
C THR A 337 -8.72 -10.33 23.42
N PRO A 338 -7.63 -10.97 22.94
CA PRO A 338 -6.28 -10.69 23.40
C PRO A 338 -5.91 -9.21 23.24
N ARG A 339 -4.95 -8.75 24.03
CA ARG A 339 -4.41 -7.40 23.93
C ARG A 339 -3.02 -7.41 23.31
N ASP A 340 -2.71 -6.39 22.53
CA ASP A 340 -1.38 -6.17 21.96
C ASP A 340 -0.40 -5.58 22.98
N GLU A 341 0.84 -5.33 22.55
CA GLU A 341 1.91 -4.75 23.38
C GLU A 341 1.58 -3.38 23.96
N LYS A 342 0.60 -2.66 23.40
CA LYS A 342 0.13 -1.35 23.86
C LYS A 342 -1.07 -1.44 24.78
N GLY A 343 -1.59 -2.65 25.02
CA GLY A 343 -2.78 -2.90 25.83
C GLY A 343 -4.09 -2.70 25.08
N ASP A 344 -4.05 -2.46 23.77
CA ASP A 344 -5.23 -2.36 22.91
C ASP A 344 -5.69 -3.76 22.46
N TYR A 345 -6.99 -3.93 22.17
CA TYR A 345 -7.50 -5.22 21.69
C TYR A 345 -6.93 -5.58 20.31
N ASP A 346 -6.29 -6.74 20.22
CA ASP A 346 -5.76 -7.32 18.99
C ASP A 346 -6.83 -8.18 18.31
N PHE A 347 -7.51 -7.60 17.33
CA PHE A 347 -8.49 -8.32 16.51
C PHE A 347 -7.85 -9.03 15.30
N GLU A 348 -6.54 -8.89 15.10
CA GLU A 348 -5.85 -9.47 13.94
C GLU A 348 -5.18 -10.82 14.28
N THR A 349 -5.15 -11.21 15.56
CA THR A 349 -4.64 -12.51 16.01
C THR A 349 -5.68 -13.62 15.88
N ILE A 350 -5.23 -14.83 15.53
CA ILE A 350 -6.09 -16.01 15.42
C ILE A 350 -6.81 -16.33 16.74
N LYS A 351 -6.21 -15.94 17.87
CA LYS A 351 -6.78 -16.12 19.21
C LYS A 351 -8.00 -15.23 19.47
N ALA A 352 -8.25 -14.22 18.63
CA ALA A 352 -9.48 -13.44 18.68
C ALA A 352 -10.67 -14.21 18.06
N ILE A 353 -10.41 -15.31 17.34
CA ILE A 353 -11.46 -16.13 16.74
C ILE A 353 -11.76 -17.33 17.65
N ASN A 354 -13.04 -17.65 17.80
CA ASN A 354 -13.48 -18.90 18.41
C ASN A 354 -13.26 -20.07 17.41
N VAL A 355 -11.99 -20.48 17.28
CA VAL A 355 -11.55 -21.52 16.35
C VAL A 355 -12.22 -22.87 16.66
N GLU A 356 -12.50 -23.15 17.94
CA GLU A 356 -13.17 -24.39 18.35
C GLU A 356 -14.60 -24.44 17.81
N LYS A 357 -15.42 -23.41 18.08
CA LYS A 357 -16.79 -23.32 17.55
C LYS A 357 -16.79 -23.31 16.02
N PHE A 358 -15.86 -22.61 15.41
CA PHE A 358 -15.72 -22.57 13.95
C PHE A 358 -15.47 -23.97 13.36
N ASN A 359 -14.55 -24.75 13.93
CA ASN A 359 -14.28 -26.10 13.43
C ASN A 359 -15.43 -27.07 13.72
N GLN A 360 -16.13 -26.93 14.84
CA GLN A 360 -17.33 -27.71 15.14
C GLN A 360 -18.42 -27.45 14.08
N ASP A 361 -18.69 -26.19 13.77
CA ASP A 361 -19.65 -25.79 12.74
C ASP A 361 -19.26 -26.28 11.35
N LEU A 362 -17.99 -26.16 10.98
CA LEU A 362 -17.49 -26.69 9.71
C LEU A 362 -17.70 -28.20 9.60
N LYS A 363 -17.42 -28.94 10.67
CA LYS A 363 -17.61 -30.39 10.70
C LYS A 363 -19.08 -30.75 10.56
N ASP A 364 -19.95 -30.11 11.35
CA ASP A 364 -21.39 -30.35 11.30
C ASP A 364 -21.96 -30.04 9.91
N LEU A 365 -21.53 -28.94 9.28
CA LEU A 365 -21.93 -28.60 7.91
C LEU A 365 -21.45 -29.62 6.87
N ILE A 366 -20.20 -30.09 6.95
CA ILE A 366 -19.65 -31.09 6.02
C ILE A 366 -20.35 -32.44 6.18
N ASP A 367 -20.75 -32.77 7.41
CA ASP A 367 -21.55 -33.97 7.72
C ASP A 367 -23.03 -33.81 7.33
N GLY A 368 -23.42 -32.69 6.70
CA GLY A 368 -24.78 -32.42 6.23
C GLY A 368 -25.76 -32.00 7.34
N ARG A 369 -25.27 -31.68 8.54
CA ARG A 369 -26.09 -31.23 9.66
C ARG A 369 -26.42 -29.75 9.53
N GLN A 370 -27.47 -29.36 10.23
CA GLN A 370 -27.94 -27.99 10.31
C GLN A 370 -27.26 -27.27 11.48
N ILE A 371 -26.78 -26.05 11.24
CA ILE A 371 -26.26 -25.16 12.29
C ILE A 371 -27.00 -23.82 12.29
N GLU A 372 -26.93 -23.11 13.41
CA GLU A 372 -27.24 -21.69 13.48
C GLU A 372 -25.94 -20.89 13.47
N LEU A 373 -25.79 -19.98 12.50
CA LEU A 373 -24.58 -19.19 12.37
C LEU A 373 -24.47 -18.18 13.52
N PRO A 374 -23.26 -17.98 14.07
CA PRO A 374 -23.03 -16.83 14.93
C PRO A 374 -23.03 -15.53 14.12
N ARG A 375 -23.11 -14.42 14.82
CA ARG A 375 -22.90 -13.07 14.31
C ARG A 375 -22.20 -12.26 15.38
N PHE A 376 -21.12 -11.60 15.00
CA PHE A 376 -20.42 -10.70 15.91
C PHE A 376 -20.95 -9.27 15.76
N ASP A 377 -21.41 -8.68 16.85
CA ASP A 377 -21.81 -7.27 16.87
C ASP A 377 -20.61 -6.39 17.22
N PHE A 378 -20.10 -5.64 16.23
CA PHE A 378 -18.93 -4.77 16.43
C PHE A 378 -19.20 -3.60 17.39
N ASN A 379 -20.45 -3.16 17.54
CA ASN A 379 -20.80 -2.07 18.44
C ASN A 379 -20.78 -2.56 19.89
N GLU A 380 -21.51 -3.64 20.17
CA GLU A 380 -21.56 -4.24 21.51
C GLU A 380 -20.29 -5.00 21.87
N GLY A 381 -19.56 -5.50 20.87
CA GLY A 381 -18.37 -6.35 21.06
C GLY A 381 -18.73 -7.73 21.58
N LYS A 382 -19.87 -8.30 21.16
CA LYS A 382 -20.36 -9.60 21.63
C LYS A 382 -20.74 -10.52 20.48
N SER A 383 -20.45 -11.80 20.65
CA SER A 383 -20.96 -12.87 19.79
C SER A 383 -22.42 -13.18 20.15
N LYS A 384 -23.28 -13.26 19.14
CA LYS A 384 -24.70 -13.63 19.28
C LYS A 384 -25.06 -14.68 18.24
N LEU A 385 -26.16 -15.39 18.48
CA LEU A 385 -26.77 -16.21 17.43
C LEU A 385 -27.48 -15.30 16.42
N SER A 386 -27.29 -15.58 15.14
CA SER A 386 -27.78 -14.71 14.07
C SER A 386 -29.26 -14.94 13.71
N GLY A 387 -29.88 -16.04 14.17
CA GLY A 387 -31.16 -16.53 13.66
C GLY A 387 -31.06 -17.18 12.27
N LYS A 388 -29.89 -17.17 11.65
CA LYS A 388 -29.68 -17.70 10.30
C LYS A 388 -29.22 -19.15 10.36
N ILE A 389 -30.09 -20.01 9.85
CA ILE A 389 -29.85 -21.43 9.74
C ILE A 389 -29.07 -21.75 8.46
N LEU A 390 -28.09 -22.64 8.56
CA LEU A 390 -27.29 -23.12 7.44
C LEU A 390 -27.17 -24.64 7.43
N GLN A 391 -27.26 -25.24 6.24
CA GLN A 391 -27.02 -26.66 5.99
C GLN A 391 -26.40 -26.80 4.59
N LEU A 392 -25.43 -27.70 4.42
CA LEU A 392 -24.85 -28.02 3.11
C LEU A 392 -25.55 -29.23 2.48
N GLY A 393 -25.92 -29.11 1.21
CA GLY A 393 -26.32 -30.24 0.37
C GLY A 393 -25.14 -30.82 -0.42
N ASP A 394 -25.39 -31.90 -1.18
CA ASP A 394 -24.35 -32.63 -1.91
C ASP A 394 -23.60 -31.77 -2.95
N ASN A 395 -24.31 -30.83 -3.57
CA ASN A 395 -23.81 -29.89 -4.59
C ASN A 395 -23.51 -28.49 -4.02
N ASP A 396 -23.54 -28.32 -2.70
CA ASP A 396 -23.21 -27.06 -2.07
C ASP A 396 -21.69 -26.92 -1.87
N LEU A 397 -21.16 -25.73 -2.12
CA LEU A 397 -19.79 -25.33 -1.78
C LEU A 397 -19.82 -24.30 -0.66
N LEU A 398 -18.96 -24.48 0.34
CA LEU A 398 -18.81 -23.53 1.42
C LEU A 398 -17.70 -22.53 1.08
N ILE A 399 -18.03 -21.25 1.01
CA ILE A 399 -17.06 -20.15 0.91
C ILE A 399 -16.88 -19.59 2.31
N VAL A 400 -15.63 -19.55 2.77
CA VAL A 400 -15.23 -18.95 4.04
C VAL A 400 -14.32 -17.77 3.72
N GLU A 401 -14.66 -16.59 4.20
CA GLU A 401 -13.85 -15.39 3.99
C GLU A 401 -13.43 -14.76 5.32
N GLY A 402 -12.18 -14.26 5.37
CA GLY A 402 -11.67 -13.49 6.50
C GLY A 402 -10.15 -13.50 6.55
N ILE A 403 -9.56 -12.69 7.43
CA ILE A 403 -8.11 -12.47 7.45
C ILE A 403 -7.33 -13.78 7.70
N HIS A 404 -7.88 -14.72 8.46
CA HIS A 404 -7.23 -15.99 8.80
C HIS A 404 -7.52 -17.15 7.84
N GLY A 405 -8.23 -16.93 6.72
CA GLY A 405 -8.67 -18.02 5.84
C GLY A 405 -7.55 -18.97 5.37
N LEU A 406 -6.31 -18.49 5.29
CA LEU A 406 -5.15 -19.31 4.89
C LEU A 406 -4.29 -19.80 6.06
N ASN A 407 -4.56 -19.35 7.28
CA ASN A 407 -3.86 -19.81 8.47
C ASN A 407 -4.19 -21.31 8.71
N PRO A 408 -3.20 -22.21 8.74
CA PRO A 408 -3.42 -23.63 9.01
C PRO A 408 -4.16 -23.91 10.31
N GLU A 409 -3.95 -23.08 11.34
CA GLU A 409 -4.59 -23.21 12.66
C GLU A 409 -6.10 -22.98 12.62
N LEU A 410 -6.63 -22.31 11.59
CA LEU A 410 -8.06 -22.07 11.47
C LEU A 410 -8.84 -23.36 11.16
N THR A 411 -8.27 -24.28 10.37
CA THR A 411 -8.99 -25.46 9.85
C THR A 411 -8.20 -26.77 10.00
N PRO A 412 -7.64 -27.11 11.18
CA PRO A 412 -6.78 -28.28 11.34
C PRO A 412 -7.50 -29.60 11.03
N GLY A 413 -8.81 -29.69 11.28
CA GLY A 413 -9.59 -30.91 11.08
C GLY A 413 -10.00 -31.21 9.64
N ILE A 414 -9.79 -30.28 8.70
CA ILE A 414 -10.22 -30.42 7.31
C ILE A 414 -9.06 -30.91 6.44
N LYS A 415 -9.28 -31.96 5.64
CA LYS A 415 -8.24 -32.54 4.76
C LYS A 415 -7.77 -31.53 3.70
N PRO A 416 -6.47 -31.46 3.37
CA PRO A 416 -5.95 -30.52 2.37
C PRO A 416 -6.66 -30.59 1.00
N GLY A 417 -6.98 -31.79 0.51
CA GLY A 417 -7.66 -31.97 -0.79
C GLY A 417 -9.06 -31.36 -0.84
N GLN A 418 -9.74 -31.23 0.31
CA GLN A 418 -11.08 -30.65 0.41
C GLN A 418 -11.08 -29.12 0.41
N LYS A 419 -9.89 -28.50 0.47
CA LYS A 419 -9.70 -27.05 0.51
C LYS A 419 -9.30 -26.53 -0.86
N PHE A 420 -9.85 -25.38 -1.21
CA PHE A 420 -9.32 -24.51 -2.26
C PHE A 420 -9.02 -23.13 -1.66
N LYS A 421 -7.77 -22.71 -1.74
CA LYS A 421 -7.24 -21.53 -1.05
C LYS A 421 -7.06 -20.36 -2.02
N VAL A 422 -7.72 -19.24 -1.75
CA VAL A 422 -7.61 -18.01 -2.54
C VAL A 422 -7.03 -16.89 -1.67
N PHE A 423 -6.01 -16.21 -2.19
CA PHE A 423 -5.51 -14.97 -1.57
C PHE A 423 -5.92 -13.77 -2.41
N VAL A 424 -6.64 -12.84 -1.79
CA VAL A 424 -7.11 -11.59 -2.40
C VAL A 424 -6.23 -10.44 -1.91
N SER A 425 -5.67 -9.66 -2.83
CA SER A 425 -4.85 -8.50 -2.48
C SER A 425 -5.13 -7.32 -3.40
N ALA A 426 -4.93 -6.10 -2.92
CA ALA A 426 -5.11 -4.87 -3.70
C ALA A 426 -3.74 -4.37 -4.20
N LEU A 427 -3.16 -5.08 -5.16
CA LEU A 427 -1.86 -4.78 -5.74
C LEU A 427 -2.03 -3.71 -6.82
N THR A 428 -1.61 -2.49 -6.52
CA THR A 428 -1.70 -1.33 -7.42
C THR A 428 -1.10 -1.65 -8.79
N GLN A 429 -1.84 -1.30 -9.85
CA GLN A 429 -1.52 -1.69 -11.23
C GLN A 429 -0.73 -0.65 -12.01
N ILE A 430 -0.71 0.60 -11.53
CA ILE A 430 -0.03 1.74 -12.14
C ILE A 430 0.91 2.37 -11.12
N SER A 431 1.91 3.08 -11.62
CA SER A 431 2.84 3.87 -10.81
C SER A 431 2.60 5.37 -11.02
N ILE A 432 3.11 6.21 -10.12
CA ILE A 432 3.07 7.66 -10.33
C ILE A 432 3.92 8.00 -11.57
N ASP A 433 5.12 7.42 -11.60
CA ASP A 433 6.08 7.49 -12.70
C ASP A 433 7.03 6.26 -12.61
N THR A 434 8.07 6.22 -13.43
CA THR A 434 9.06 5.13 -13.50
C THR A 434 9.84 4.86 -12.21
N GLN A 435 10.04 5.82 -11.29
CA GLN A 435 10.77 5.62 -10.03
C GLN A 435 9.92 5.83 -8.78
N ASN A 436 8.65 6.23 -8.93
CA ASN A 436 7.71 6.43 -7.83
C ASN A 436 6.55 5.42 -7.92
N PRO A 437 6.76 4.17 -7.46
CA PRO A 437 5.69 3.17 -7.42
C PRO A 437 4.61 3.54 -6.42
N ILE A 438 3.37 3.15 -6.69
CA ILE A 438 2.28 3.35 -5.73
C ILE A 438 2.29 2.19 -4.72
N PRO A 439 2.46 2.45 -3.41
CA PRO A 439 2.38 1.40 -2.40
C PRO A 439 0.98 0.80 -2.32
N SER A 440 0.88 -0.54 -2.36
CA SER A 440 -0.39 -1.25 -2.14
C SER A 440 -1.00 -0.94 -0.76
N THR A 441 -0.16 -0.59 0.23
CA THR A 441 -0.58 -0.15 1.55
C THR A 441 -1.36 1.17 1.50
N ASP A 442 -0.96 2.12 0.65
CA ASP A 442 -1.64 3.41 0.54
C ASP A 442 -3.01 3.24 -0.13
N ASN A 443 -3.10 2.42 -1.18
CA ASN A 443 -4.37 2.09 -1.82
C ASN A 443 -5.36 1.45 -0.83
N ARG A 444 -4.89 0.47 -0.04
CA ARG A 444 -5.73 -0.17 0.98
C ARG A 444 -6.12 0.78 2.11
N LEU A 445 -5.23 1.67 2.52
CA LEU A 445 -5.54 2.69 3.53
C LEU A 445 -6.63 3.64 3.02
N ILE A 446 -6.55 4.10 1.76
CA ILE A 446 -7.58 4.96 1.15
C ILE A 446 -8.93 4.22 1.07
N ARG A 447 -8.94 2.97 0.58
CA ARG A 447 -10.14 2.10 0.60
C ARG A 447 -10.72 1.99 2.02
N ARG A 448 -9.85 1.79 3.02
CA ARG A 448 -10.24 1.66 4.43
C ARG A 448 -10.84 2.95 4.98
N ILE A 449 -10.23 4.10 4.73
CA ILE A 449 -10.73 5.41 5.18
C ILE A 449 -12.15 5.64 4.65
N VAL A 450 -12.37 5.42 3.35
CA VAL A 450 -13.69 5.57 2.73
C VAL A 450 -14.70 4.61 3.35
N ARG A 451 -14.37 3.32 3.43
CA ARG A 451 -15.27 2.29 3.99
C ARG A 451 -15.63 2.58 5.44
N ASP A 452 -14.62 2.85 6.27
CA ASP A 452 -14.77 3.00 7.71
C ASP A 452 -15.61 4.25 8.02
N TYR A 453 -15.44 5.32 7.25
CA TYR A 453 -16.27 6.53 7.34
C TYR A 453 -17.73 6.28 6.94
N GLN A 454 -17.96 5.60 5.80
CA GLN A 454 -19.32 5.40 5.29
C GLN A 454 -20.13 4.37 6.07
N TYR A 455 -19.52 3.25 6.47
CA TYR A 455 -20.25 2.08 6.94
C TYR A 455 -19.98 1.72 8.40
N ARG A 456 -18.93 2.28 9.02
CA ARG A 456 -18.51 1.92 10.39
C ARG A 456 -18.50 3.10 11.37
N GLY A 457 -18.84 4.31 10.92
CA GLY A 457 -18.91 5.50 11.76
C GLY A 457 -17.54 5.96 12.31
N TYR A 458 -16.43 5.52 11.72
CA TYR A 458 -15.09 5.97 12.13
C TYR A 458 -14.63 7.15 11.28
N SER A 459 -14.11 8.19 11.93
CA SER A 459 -13.43 9.30 11.23
C SER A 459 -12.10 8.85 10.61
N ALA A 460 -11.57 9.63 9.65
CA ALA A 460 -10.22 9.40 9.13
C ALA A 460 -9.16 9.34 10.24
N LEU A 461 -9.29 10.18 11.27
CA LEU A 461 -8.39 10.19 12.43
C LEU A 461 -8.34 8.81 13.11
N ASN A 462 -9.50 8.21 13.39
CA ASN A 462 -9.60 6.91 14.03
C ASN A 462 -8.95 5.81 13.16
N THR A 463 -9.19 5.84 11.84
CA THR A 463 -8.60 4.88 10.91
C THR A 463 -7.08 5.03 10.81
N LEU A 464 -6.57 6.26 10.68
CA LEU A 464 -5.13 6.53 10.60
C LEU A 464 -4.40 6.08 11.87
N ARG A 465 -4.96 6.36 13.05
CA ARG A 465 -4.37 5.99 14.34
C ARG A 465 -4.18 4.48 14.50
N ARG A 466 -5.12 3.68 13.98
CA ARG A 466 -5.09 2.20 14.11
C ARG A 466 -4.29 1.53 12.99
N TRP A 467 -3.87 2.26 11.96
CA TRP A 467 -3.29 1.66 10.75
C TRP A 467 -2.00 0.88 11.02
N ASP A 468 -1.13 1.38 11.89
CA ASP A 468 0.13 0.69 12.22
C ASP A 468 -0.11 -0.65 12.93
N SER A 469 -1.07 -0.71 13.86
CA SER A 469 -1.46 -1.96 14.54
C SER A 469 -2.04 -2.97 13.55
N VAL A 470 -2.92 -2.53 12.65
CA VAL A 470 -3.45 -3.37 11.56
C VAL A 470 -2.31 -3.91 10.71
N ARG A 471 -1.36 -3.07 10.29
CA ARG A 471 -0.21 -3.48 9.47
C ARG A 471 0.65 -4.52 10.19
N ALA A 472 0.89 -4.36 11.48
CA ALA A 472 1.61 -5.34 12.29
C ALA A 472 0.87 -6.68 12.33
N GLY A 473 -0.44 -6.65 12.56
CA GLY A 473 -1.30 -7.84 12.53
C GLY A 473 -1.28 -8.57 11.18
N GLU A 474 -1.30 -7.83 10.06
CA GLU A 474 -1.20 -8.41 8.71
C GLU A 474 0.16 -9.09 8.46
N GLU A 475 1.26 -8.49 8.91
CA GLU A 475 2.62 -9.05 8.79
C GLU A 475 2.80 -10.31 9.64
N ALA A 476 2.15 -10.40 10.80
CA ALA A 476 2.21 -11.58 11.67
C ALA A 476 1.26 -12.70 11.22
N ASN A 477 0.05 -12.37 10.76
CA ASN A 477 -1.04 -13.35 10.66
C ASN A 477 -1.55 -13.62 9.23
N ILE A 478 -1.17 -12.81 8.23
CA ILE A 478 -1.72 -12.91 6.86
C ILE A 478 -0.62 -13.18 5.84
N PHE A 479 0.37 -12.29 5.74
CA PHE A 479 1.43 -12.41 4.73
C PHE A 479 2.32 -13.66 4.86
N PRO A 480 2.55 -14.26 6.04
CA PRO A 480 3.27 -15.53 6.15
C PRO A 480 2.57 -16.69 5.41
N PHE A 481 1.25 -16.62 5.23
CA PHE A 481 0.45 -17.69 4.63
C PHE A 481 0.05 -17.44 3.18
N GLN A 482 0.31 -16.25 2.62
CA GLN A 482 -0.20 -15.86 1.29
C GLN A 482 0.27 -16.78 0.14
N GLU A 483 1.52 -17.27 0.19
CA GLU A 483 2.06 -18.17 -0.84
C GLU A 483 1.51 -19.60 -0.73
N GLN A 484 0.80 -19.94 0.35
CA GLN A 484 0.07 -21.21 0.48
C GLN A 484 -1.24 -21.24 -0.33
N ALA A 485 -1.65 -20.12 -0.92
CA ALA A 485 -2.86 -20.06 -1.74
C ALA A 485 -2.72 -20.87 -3.04
N ASP A 486 -3.76 -21.59 -3.44
CA ASP A 486 -3.82 -22.24 -4.76
C ASP A 486 -3.81 -21.21 -5.88
N ILE A 487 -4.40 -20.04 -5.63
CA ILE A 487 -4.46 -18.91 -6.55
C ILE A 487 -4.51 -17.58 -5.82
N MET A 488 -3.91 -16.55 -6.43
CA MET A 488 -4.00 -15.17 -5.99
C MET A 488 -4.91 -14.37 -6.93
N PHE A 489 -5.73 -13.50 -6.38
CA PHE A 489 -6.57 -12.55 -7.10
C PHE A 489 -6.20 -11.12 -6.71
N ASN A 490 -5.86 -10.31 -7.70
CA ASN A 490 -5.65 -8.89 -7.48
C ASN A 490 -6.98 -8.13 -7.66
N SER A 491 -7.45 -7.53 -6.59
CA SER A 491 -8.68 -6.74 -6.56
C SER A 491 -8.48 -5.27 -6.89
N ALA A 492 -7.25 -4.80 -7.09
CA ALA A 492 -7.01 -3.43 -7.51
C ALA A 492 -7.49 -3.18 -8.94
N LEU A 493 -8.03 -2.00 -9.18
CA LEU A 493 -8.41 -1.49 -10.50
C LEU A 493 -7.57 -0.25 -10.76
N PHE A 494 -6.94 -0.14 -11.93
CA PHE A 494 -5.97 0.93 -12.19
C PHE A 494 -6.56 2.35 -12.07
N TYR A 495 -7.86 2.52 -12.30
CA TYR A 495 -8.56 3.80 -12.17
C TYR A 495 -9.11 4.09 -10.77
N GLU A 496 -9.01 3.15 -9.82
CA GLU A 496 -9.79 3.26 -8.57
C GLU A 496 -9.44 4.47 -7.72
N LEU A 497 -8.18 4.89 -7.69
CA LEU A 497 -7.74 6.03 -6.89
C LEU A 497 -8.33 7.35 -7.43
N ALA A 498 -8.50 7.44 -8.74
CA ALA A 498 -9.17 8.56 -9.41
C ALA A 498 -10.68 8.63 -9.10
N VAL A 499 -11.30 7.51 -8.73
CA VAL A 499 -12.70 7.46 -8.26
C VAL A 499 -12.77 7.71 -6.76
N LEU A 500 -11.98 6.99 -5.97
CA LEU A 500 -11.97 7.05 -4.51
C LEU A 500 -11.58 8.44 -3.97
N LYS A 501 -10.76 9.22 -4.69
CA LYS A 501 -10.39 10.58 -4.27
C LYS A 501 -11.60 11.48 -4.01
N THR A 502 -12.70 11.30 -4.75
CA THR A 502 -13.91 12.11 -4.60
C THR A 502 -14.51 12.04 -3.20
N MET A 503 -14.33 10.90 -2.53
CA MET A 503 -14.79 10.68 -1.16
C MET A 503 -13.66 10.85 -0.15
N ALA A 504 -12.47 10.34 -0.47
CA ALA A 504 -11.34 10.35 0.44
C ALA A 504 -10.81 11.77 0.74
N GLU A 505 -10.76 12.67 -0.24
CA GLU A 505 -10.26 14.04 -0.04
C GLU A 505 -11.06 14.84 1.01
N PRO A 506 -12.42 14.92 0.94
CA PRO A 506 -13.21 15.54 2.00
C PRO A 506 -12.93 14.95 3.38
N ILE A 507 -12.94 13.61 3.48
CA ILE A 507 -12.77 12.90 4.76
C ILE A 507 -11.38 13.17 5.36
N LEU A 508 -10.33 13.18 4.54
CA LEU A 508 -8.97 13.47 4.98
C LEU A 508 -8.78 14.92 5.45
N LYS A 509 -9.53 15.87 4.86
CA LYS A 509 -9.47 17.30 5.24
C LYS A 509 -10.08 17.58 6.62
N GLU A 510 -10.88 16.65 7.16
CA GLU A 510 -11.43 16.76 8.53
C GLU A 510 -10.36 16.54 9.62
N VAL A 511 -9.23 15.91 9.29
CA VAL A 511 -8.15 15.67 10.26
C VAL A 511 -7.51 17.00 10.66
N GLN A 512 -7.54 17.31 11.96
CA GLN A 512 -7.06 18.59 12.50
C GLN A 512 -5.53 18.68 12.55
N GLN A 513 -4.97 19.89 12.49
CA GLN A 513 -3.51 20.11 12.47
C GLN A 513 -2.80 19.79 13.79
N ASN A 514 -3.52 19.79 14.90
CA ASN A 514 -3.01 19.60 16.26
C ASN A 514 -2.82 18.13 16.65
N VAL A 515 -3.09 17.17 15.76
CA VAL A 515 -2.87 15.74 16.00
C VAL A 515 -1.78 15.17 15.09
N PRO A 516 -0.97 14.21 15.55
CA PRO A 516 0.15 13.66 14.77
C PRO A 516 -0.28 13.03 13.42
N GLU A 517 -1.48 12.43 13.38
CA GLU A 517 -2.03 11.78 12.18
C GLU A 517 -2.26 12.75 11.01
N TYR A 518 -2.27 14.05 11.28
CA TYR A 518 -2.33 15.08 10.26
C TYR A 518 -1.21 14.98 9.22
N ALA A 519 -0.01 14.52 9.64
CA ALA A 519 1.11 14.31 8.73
C ALA A 519 0.78 13.28 7.64
N GLU A 520 0.14 12.17 8.02
CA GLU A 520 -0.31 11.16 7.06
C GLU A 520 -1.49 11.67 6.22
N ALA A 521 -2.41 12.42 6.81
CA ALA A 521 -3.54 12.98 6.06
C ALA A 521 -3.07 13.94 4.94
N VAL A 522 -2.13 14.84 5.24
CA VAL A 522 -1.52 15.74 4.24
C VAL A 522 -0.77 14.96 3.17
N ARG A 523 -0.05 13.90 3.55
CA ARG A 523 0.63 13.01 2.61
C ARG A 523 -0.35 12.25 1.71
N LEU A 524 -1.48 11.80 2.21
CA LEU A 524 -2.48 11.14 1.37
C LEU A 524 -3.17 12.14 0.44
N LEU A 525 -3.47 13.36 0.91
CA LEU A 525 -4.04 14.42 0.08
C LEU A 525 -3.14 14.81 -1.08
N LYS A 526 -1.84 15.02 -0.83
CA LYS A 526 -0.90 15.35 -1.92
C LYS A 526 -0.57 14.13 -2.80
N PHE A 527 -0.84 12.90 -2.34
CA PHE A 527 -0.81 11.71 -3.20
C PHE A 527 -2.04 11.62 -4.11
N LEU A 528 -3.24 11.88 -3.58
CA LEU A 528 -4.48 11.91 -4.35
C LEU A 528 -4.52 13.08 -5.35
N SER A 529 -3.74 14.14 -5.13
CA SER A 529 -3.68 15.29 -6.04
C SER A 529 -3.00 14.99 -7.38
N PHE A 530 -2.29 13.86 -7.52
CA PHE A 530 -1.76 13.43 -8.82
C PHE A 530 -2.86 12.89 -9.75
N PHE A 531 -4.01 12.47 -9.23
CA PHE A 531 -5.06 11.84 -10.03
C PHE A 531 -6.09 12.85 -10.47
N ARG A 532 -6.45 12.83 -11.76
CA ARG A 532 -7.65 13.47 -12.25
C ARG A 532 -8.87 12.68 -11.77
N THR A 533 -9.95 13.37 -11.45
CA THR A 533 -11.17 12.75 -10.91
C THR A 533 -11.93 11.98 -11.98
N ILE A 534 -12.42 10.78 -11.62
CA ILE A 534 -13.37 9.98 -12.41
C ILE A 534 -14.69 9.86 -11.64
N GLY A 535 -15.81 10.06 -12.32
CA GLY A 535 -17.14 9.94 -11.73
C GLY A 535 -17.54 8.49 -11.42
N SER A 536 -18.39 8.28 -10.41
CA SER A 536 -18.83 6.94 -9.99
C SER A 536 -19.98 6.34 -10.82
N LYS A 537 -20.54 7.12 -11.76
CA LYS A 537 -21.76 6.77 -12.52
C LYS A 537 -21.58 5.49 -13.35
N GLU A 538 -20.42 5.33 -13.99
CA GLU A 538 -20.15 4.24 -14.93
C GLU A 538 -19.59 2.98 -14.26
N ILE A 539 -19.34 3.04 -12.95
CA ILE A 539 -18.84 1.89 -12.20
C ILE A 539 -19.96 0.84 -12.09
N PRO A 540 -19.76 -0.41 -12.55
CA PRO A 540 -20.81 -1.42 -12.49
C PRO A 540 -21.28 -1.70 -11.05
N PRO A 541 -22.58 -2.03 -10.82
CA PRO A 541 -23.09 -2.41 -9.50
C PRO A 541 -22.41 -3.65 -8.89
N THR A 542 -21.78 -4.49 -9.72
CA THR A 542 -21.04 -5.69 -9.32
C THR A 542 -19.54 -5.43 -9.09
N SER A 543 -19.07 -4.21 -9.33
CA SER A 543 -17.66 -3.84 -9.12
C SER A 543 -17.24 -3.99 -7.66
N ILE A 544 -15.98 -4.36 -7.43
CA ILE A 544 -15.38 -4.36 -6.09
C ILE A 544 -15.41 -2.96 -5.48
N LEU A 545 -15.37 -1.90 -6.30
CA LEU A 545 -15.42 -0.53 -5.78
C LEU A 545 -16.75 -0.16 -5.14
N ARG A 546 -17.83 -0.90 -5.44
CA ARG A 546 -19.15 -0.67 -4.84
C ARG A 546 -19.20 -1.04 -3.36
N GLU A 547 -18.23 -1.79 -2.87
CA GLU A 547 -17.97 -1.97 -1.43
C GLU A 547 -17.60 -0.65 -0.73
N PHE A 548 -17.04 0.31 -1.48
CA PHE A 548 -16.55 1.59 -0.95
C PHE A 548 -17.39 2.78 -1.39
N LEU A 549 -18.04 2.69 -2.56
CA LEU A 549 -18.81 3.79 -3.17
C LEU A 549 -20.30 3.75 -2.85
N GLY A 550 -20.81 2.61 -2.38
CA GLY A 550 -22.24 2.29 -2.36
C GLY A 550 -22.81 1.99 -3.75
N GLY A 551 -24.10 1.64 -3.79
CA GLY A 551 -24.79 1.26 -5.04
C GLY A 551 -24.45 -0.15 -5.54
N SER A 552 -24.02 -1.03 -4.63
CA SER A 552 -23.74 -2.44 -4.93
C SER A 552 -25.02 -3.22 -5.20
N SER A 553 -24.99 -4.15 -6.17
CA SER A 553 -26.04 -5.15 -6.34
C SER A 553 -25.95 -6.30 -5.32
N PHE A 554 -24.83 -6.40 -4.60
CA PHE A 554 -24.64 -7.33 -3.51
C PHE A 554 -25.03 -6.71 -2.16
N ILE A 555 -25.72 -7.49 -1.33
CA ILE A 555 -26.03 -7.17 0.08
C ILE A 555 -24.83 -7.59 0.92
N TYR A 556 -24.26 -6.69 1.71
CA TYR A 556 -23.08 -6.95 2.54
C TYR A 556 -23.44 -7.47 3.92
#